data_AF-A0A1W9WHV9-F1
#
_entry.id   AF-A0A1W9WHV9-F1
#
_cell.length_a   1.000
_cell.length_b   1.000
_cell.length_c   1.000
_cell.angle_alpha   90.00
_cell.angle_beta   90.00
_cell.angle_gamma   90.00
#
_symmetry.space_group_name_H-M   'P 1'
#
loop_
_entity.id
_entity.type
_entity.pdbx_description
1 polymer ?
#
loop_
_entity_poly.entity_id
_entity_poly.type
_entity_poly.pdbx_seq_one_letter_code
_entity_poly.pdbx_strand_id
1 'polypeptide(L)'
;MRLKMTSSQRWLSTQSLNNTLLQVIDNPIPWSENHEFINSLKSQSKLAKWENADRKITSCSLNTLKSSADNVLNDGFSGIDLRRIGALGAIEREVAKKLQPKPGTRIALVTKIKDQSVKIAALEARNMTLTHFIRELQSIAENAILSSGSKVSVVRHKRNLAVVHAKLSACGENSLVVITELSNGE
;
A
#
# COMPACT_ATOMS: atom_id res chain seq x y z
N MET A 1 -46.66 9.30 -0.26
CA MET A 1 -46.77 7.91 -0.78
C MET A 1 -45.55 7.63 -1.65
N ARG A 2 -44.54 6.87 -1.19
CA ARG A 2 -43.40 6.47 -2.05
C ARG A 2 -43.87 5.33 -2.95
N LEU A 3 -43.97 5.58 -4.25
CA LEU A 3 -44.27 4.56 -5.25
C LEU A 3 -43.22 3.44 -5.17
N LYS A 4 -43.67 2.18 -5.01
CA LYS A 4 -42.77 1.03 -5.07
C LYS A 4 -42.22 0.94 -6.50
N MET A 5 -40.91 1.14 -6.65
CA MET A 5 -40.24 0.98 -7.95
C MET A 5 -40.40 -0.45 -8.48
N THR A 6 -40.67 -0.57 -9.79
CA THR A 6 -40.66 -1.85 -10.50
C THR A 6 -39.25 -2.45 -10.50
N SER A 7 -39.13 -3.77 -10.69
CA SER A 7 -37.82 -4.45 -10.77
C SER A 7 -36.95 -3.87 -11.90
N SER A 8 -37.55 -3.58 -13.05
CA SER A 8 -36.86 -2.97 -14.19
C SER A 8 -36.27 -1.60 -13.87
N GLN A 9 -36.99 -0.76 -13.13
CA GLN A 9 -36.48 0.57 -12.75
C GLN A 9 -35.30 0.48 -11.76
N ARG A 10 -35.32 -0.51 -10.86
CA ARG A 10 -34.21 -0.76 -9.92
C ARG A 10 -32.94 -1.20 -10.63
N TRP A 11 -33.09 -2.07 -11.62
CA TRP A 11 -31.99 -2.54 -12.46
C TRP A 11 -31.35 -1.40 -13.27
N LEU A 12 -32.18 -0.57 -13.90
CA LEU A 12 -31.71 0.63 -14.62
C LEU A 12 -30.97 1.60 -13.69
N SER A 13 -31.49 1.84 -12.49
CA SER A 13 -30.81 2.68 -11.50
C SER A 13 -29.46 2.10 -11.09
N THR A 14 -29.37 0.77 -10.93
CA THR A 14 -28.13 0.09 -10.51
C THR A 14 -27.07 0.14 -11.61
N GLN A 15 -27.48 -0.08 -12.85
CA GLN A 15 -26.58 0.03 -14.01
C GLN A 15 -26.10 1.48 -14.20
N SER A 16 -26.98 2.46 -14.02
CA SER A 16 -26.63 3.88 -14.10
C SER A 16 -25.65 4.31 -13.01
N LEU A 17 -25.83 3.77 -11.78
CA LEU A 17 -24.88 3.96 -10.69
C LEU A 17 -23.52 3.34 -11.03
N ASN A 18 -23.49 2.10 -11.52
CA ASN A 18 -22.26 1.43 -11.93
C ASN A 18 -21.50 2.23 -13.00
N ASN A 19 -22.21 2.68 -14.04
CA ASN A 19 -21.63 3.49 -15.11
C ASN A 19 -21.10 4.83 -14.59
N THR A 20 -21.80 5.44 -13.63
CA THR A 20 -21.36 6.69 -12.98
C THR A 20 -20.07 6.47 -12.21
N LEU A 21 -19.95 5.38 -11.44
CA LEU A 21 -18.73 5.07 -10.71
C LEU A 21 -17.54 4.83 -11.65
N LEU A 22 -17.74 4.13 -12.77
CA LEU A 22 -16.71 3.95 -13.80
C LEU A 22 -16.28 5.30 -14.41
N GLN A 23 -17.24 6.16 -14.77
CA GLN A 23 -16.95 7.50 -15.28
C GLN A 23 -16.15 8.35 -14.29
N VAL A 24 -16.41 8.23 -12.98
CA VAL A 24 -15.66 8.94 -11.94
C VAL A 24 -14.23 8.42 -11.83
N ILE A 25 -14.04 7.11 -11.95
CA ILE A 25 -12.71 6.50 -11.94
C ILE A 25 -11.88 6.99 -13.13
N ASP A 26 -12.50 7.00 -14.32
CA ASP A 26 -11.83 7.40 -15.57
C ASP A 26 -11.59 8.92 -15.64
N ASN A 27 -12.54 9.72 -15.18
CA ASN A 27 -12.46 11.18 -15.17
C ASN A 27 -12.98 11.78 -13.84
N PRO A 28 -12.13 11.87 -12.80
CA PRO A 28 -12.54 12.36 -11.49
C PRO A 28 -12.70 13.88 -11.40
N ILE A 29 -12.17 14.65 -12.36
CA ILE A 29 -12.09 16.13 -12.31
C ILE A 29 -13.47 16.78 -12.09
N PRO A 30 -14.53 16.44 -12.86
CA PRO A 30 -15.85 17.05 -12.71
C PRO A 30 -16.54 16.74 -11.38
N TRP A 31 -16.06 15.72 -10.66
CA TRP A 31 -16.65 15.22 -9.43
C TRP A 31 -15.95 15.76 -8.18
N SER A 32 -14.80 16.43 -8.36
CA SER A 32 -13.96 16.91 -7.26
C SER A 32 -14.63 17.91 -6.32
N GLU A 33 -15.66 18.61 -6.79
CA GLU A 33 -16.42 19.61 -6.03
C GLU A 33 -17.83 19.12 -5.63
N ASN A 34 -18.22 17.92 -6.05
CA ASN A 34 -19.52 17.35 -5.70
C ASN A 34 -19.46 16.72 -4.30
N HIS A 35 -19.52 17.56 -3.27
CA HIS A 35 -19.43 17.15 -1.87
C HIS A 35 -20.52 16.14 -1.45
N GLU A 36 -21.71 16.23 -2.03
CA GLU A 36 -22.80 15.30 -1.76
C GLU A 36 -22.44 13.88 -2.24
N PHE A 37 -22.00 13.76 -3.49
CA PHE A 37 -21.56 12.50 -4.06
C PHE A 37 -20.33 11.95 -3.33
N ILE A 38 -19.34 12.79 -3.03
CA ILE A 38 -18.15 12.37 -2.26
C ILE A 38 -18.55 11.82 -0.89
N ASN A 39 -19.48 12.47 -0.19
CA ASN A 39 -19.98 11.97 1.09
C ASN A 39 -20.72 10.63 0.93
N SER A 40 -21.41 10.41 -0.19
CA SER A 40 -22.09 9.15 -0.45
C SER A 40 -21.12 7.98 -0.64
N LEU A 41 -19.96 8.24 -1.26
CA LEU A 41 -18.92 7.23 -1.46
C LEU A 41 -18.26 6.74 -0.16
N LYS A 42 -18.41 7.45 0.97
CA LYS A 42 -17.78 7.07 2.26
C LYS A 42 -18.29 5.75 2.84
N SER A 43 -19.50 5.31 2.49
CA SER A 43 -19.99 3.99 2.90
C SER A 43 -21.02 3.43 1.94
N GLN A 44 -21.14 2.10 1.91
CA GLN A 44 -22.13 1.38 1.10
C GLN A 44 -23.57 1.87 1.36
N SER A 45 -23.92 2.08 2.63
CA SER A 45 -25.25 2.55 3.03
C SER A 45 -25.55 3.98 2.57
N LYS A 46 -24.53 4.86 2.53
CA LYS A 46 -24.69 6.22 2.04
C LYS A 46 -24.81 6.25 0.51
N LEU A 47 -24.00 5.44 -0.18
CA LEU A 47 -24.09 5.30 -1.63
C LEU A 47 -25.47 4.79 -2.06
N ALA A 48 -26.03 3.80 -1.35
CA ALA A 48 -27.38 3.28 -1.65
C ALA A 48 -28.48 4.35 -1.52
N LYS A 49 -28.28 5.36 -0.67
CA LYS A 49 -29.21 6.47 -0.46
C LYS A 49 -28.99 7.64 -1.41
N TRP A 50 -27.89 7.64 -2.16
CA TRP A 50 -27.63 8.70 -3.11
C TRP A 50 -28.57 8.60 -4.31
N GLU A 51 -29.08 9.74 -4.75
CA GLU A 51 -29.98 9.83 -5.89
C GLU A 51 -29.52 10.94 -6.82
N ASN A 52 -29.77 10.74 -8.11
CA ASN A 52 -29.46 11.69 -9.15
C ASN A 52 -30.45 11.48 -10.30
N ALA A 53 -31.43 12.38 -10.40
CA ALA A 53 -32.50 12.28 -11.39
C ALA A 53 -31.97 12.32 -12.83
N ASP A 54 -30.99 13.18 -13.10
CA ASP A 54 -30.38 13.34 -14.43
C ASP A 54 -29.71 12.05 -14.91
N ARG A 55 -29.14 11.29 -13.97
CA ARG A 55 -28.49 10.00 -14.21
C ARG A 55 -29.43 8.82 -14.00
N LYS A 56 -30.72 9.04 -13.75
CA LYS A 56 -31.73 8.00 -13.47
C LYS A 56 -31.34 7.10 -12.29
N ILE A 57 -30.65 7.66 -11.30
CA ILE A 57 -30.24 6.97 -10.07
C ILE A 57 -31.24 7.33 -8.97
N THR A 58 -31.83 6.32 -8.36
CA THR A 58 -32.83 6.47 -7.31
C THR A 58 -32.33 5.90 -6.00
N SER A 59 -32.62 6.59 -4.89
CA SER A 59 -32.29 6.13 -3.55
C SER A 59 -32.99 4.81 -3.22
N CYS A 60 -32.28 3.90 -2.57
CA CYS A 60 -32.81 2.61 -2.14
C CYS A 60 -32.16 2.13 -0.83
N SER A 61 -32.64 0.99 -0.31
CA SER A 61 -31.98 0.34 0.83
C SER A 61 -30.72 -0.38 0.38
N LEU A 62 -29.75 -0.56 1.28
CA LEU A 62 -28.53 -1.32 0.99
C LEU A 62 -28.84 -2.74 0.49
N ASN A 63 -29.81 -3.43 1.09
CA ASN A 63 -30.19 -4.78 0.67
C ASN A 63 -30.82 -4.79 -0.73
N THR A 64 -31.56 -3.73 -1.08
CA THR A 64 -32.10 -3.55 -2.43
C THR A 64 -30.97 -3.33 -3.44
N LEU A 65 -29.99 -2.49 -3.13
CA LEU A 65 -28.83 -2.30 -3.99
C LEU A 65 -28.03 -3.60 -4.17
N LYS A 66 -27.80 -4.36 -3.09
CA LYS A 66 -27.11 -5.66 -3.11
C LYS A 66 -27.78 -6.64 -4.08
N SER A 67 -29.04 -6.96 -3.79
CA SER A 67 -29.82 -7.88 -4.62
C SER A 67 -29.96 -7.39 -6.07
N SER A 68 -30.11 -6.09 -6.30
CA SER A 68 -30.19 -5.55 -7.66
C SER A 68 -28.86 -5.70 -8.40
N ALA A 69 -27.73 -5.43 -7.74
CA ALA A 69 -26.40 -5.57 -8.32
C ALA A 69 -26.08 -7.03 -8.65
N ASP A 70 -26.36 -7.95 -7.73
CA ASP A 70 -26.13 -9.39 -7.92
C ASP A 70 -26.94 -9.98 -9.07
N ASN A 71 -28.08 -9.37 -9.43
CA ASN A 71 -28.92 -9.79 -10.55
C ASN A 71 -28.51 -9.18 -11.90
N VAL A 72 -27.89 -8.00 -11.91
CA VAL A 72 -27.70 -7.18 -13.14
C VAL A 72 -26.24 -7.07 -13.56
N LEU A 73 -25.31 -7.23 -12.62
CA LEU A 73 -23.88 -7.08 -12.87
C LEU A 73 -23.18 -8.43 -12.72
N ASN A 74 -22.26 -8.73 -13.63
CA ASN A 74 -21.50 -9.99 -13.62
C ASN A 74 -20.68 -10.19 -12.34
N ASP A 75 -20.21 -9.10 -11.72
CA ASP A 75 -19.43 -9.10 -10.48
C ASP A 75 -20.26 -8.69 -9.25
N GLY A 76 -21.58 -8.59 -9.42
CA GLY A 76 -22.55 -8.33 -8.37
C GLY A 76 -22.28 -7.07 -7.55
N PHE A 77 -22.74 -7.09 -6.31
CA PHE A 77 -22.54 -5.98 -5.37
C PHE A 77 -21.06 -5.76 -5.03
N SER A 78 -20.26 -6.82 -5.04
CA SER A 78 -18.81 -6.72 -4.76
C SER A 78 -18.11 -5.79 -5.75
N GLY A 79 -18.49 -5.86 -7.03
CA GLY A 79 -18.00 -4.96 -8.07
C GLY A 79 -18.36 -3.49 -7.82
N ILE A 80 -19.60 -3.22 -7.40
CA ILE A 80 -20.02 -1.86 -7.04
C ILE A 80 -19.18 -1.32 -5.88
N ASP A 81 -18.92 -2.14 -4.85
CA ASP A 81 -18.14 -1.68 -3.70
C ASP A 81 -16.68 -1.39 -4.06
N LEU A 82 -16.07 -2.23 -4.90
CA LEU A 82 -14.74 -1.97 -5.45
C LEU A 82 -14.70 -0.67 -6.25
N ARG A 83 -15.70 -0.44 -7.12
CA ARG A 83 -15.83 0.80 -7.90
C ARG A 83 -16.09 2.01 -7.00
N ARG A 84 -16.83 1.87 -5.91
CA ARG A 84 -17.03 2.94 -4.91
C ARG A 84 -15.71 3.36 -4.28
N ILE A 85 -14.90 2.39 -3.83
CA ILE A 85 -13.58 2.66 -3.24
C ILE A 85 -12.66 3.29 -4.29
N GLY A 86 -12.66 2.73 -5.51
CA GLY A 86 -11.88 3.26 -6.64
C GLY A 86 -12.24 4.70 -6.98
N ALA A 87 -13.54 5.02 -7.06
CA ALA A 87 -14.05 6.36 -7.35
C ALA A 87 -13.66 7.37 -6.26
N LEU A 88 -13.80 7.00 -4.99
CA LEU A 88 -13.39 7.85 -3.87
C LEU A 88 -11.89 8.14 -3.93
N GLY A 89 -11.07 7.10 -4.09
CA GLY A 89 -9.63 7.25 -4.22
C GLY A 89 -9.20 8.05 -5.46
N ALA A 90 -9.94 7.95 -6.58
CA ALA A 90 -9.69 8.75 -7.77
C ALA A 90 -9.95 10.24 -7.52
N ILE A 91 -11.05 10.58 -6.85
CA ILE A 91 -11.36 11.97 -6.46
C ILE A 91 -10.35 12.50 -5.46
N GLU A 92 -10.01 11.74 -4.42
CA GLU A 92 -9.03 12.16 -3.40
C GLU A 92 -7.66 12.43 -4.01
N ARG A 93 -7.20 11.58 -4.94
CA ARG A 93 -5.97 11.82 -5.70
C ARG A 93 -6.05 13.11 -6.52
N GLU A 94 -7.18 13.37 -7.18
CA GLU A 94 -7.33 14.57 -8.00
C GLU A 94 -7.36 15.86 -7.16
N VAL A 95 -8.04 15.84 -6.01
CA VAL A 95 -8.03 16.93 -5.03
C VAL A 95 -6.61 17.13 -4.47
N ALA A 96 -5.92 16.04 -4.13
CA ALA A 96 -4.54 16.11 -3.66
C ALA A 96 -3.60 16.73 -4.72
N LYS A 97 -3.75 16.42 -6.01
CA LYS A 97 -2.98 17.06 -7.08
C LYS A 97 -3.21 18.57 -7.15
N LYS A 98 -4.45 19.04 -6.98
CA LYS A 98 -4.77 20.49 -6.93
C LYS A 98 -4.08 21.19 -5.76
N LEU A 99 -3.91 20.49 -4.62
CA LEU A 99 -3.25 21.00 -3.43
C LEU A 99 -1.72 20.89 -3.48
N GLN A 100 -1.17 20.04 -4.34
CA GLN A 100 0.29 19.98 -4.52
C GLN A 100 0.78 21.28 -5.16
N PRO A 101 1.85 21.89 -4.63
CA PRO A 101 2.47 23.02 -5.29
C PRO A 101 2.91 22.58 -6.69
N LYS A 102 2.66 23.43 -7.70
CA LYS A 102 3.00 23.12 -9.09
C LYS A 102 4.43 22.57 -9.18
N PRO A 103 4.68 21.47 -9.91
CA PRO A 103 6.02 20.93 -10.10
C PRO A 103 6.97 22.03 -10.58
N GLY A 104 8.17 22.11 -10.00
CA GLY A 104 9.16 23.15 -10.32
C GLY A 104 9.02 24.46 -9.53
N THR A 105 8.01 24.61 -8.68
CA THR A 105 7.98 25.71 -7.72
C THR A 105 9.00 25.48 -6.59
N ARG A 106 9.58 26.58 -6.07
CA ARG A 106 10.52 26.54 -4.94
C ARG A 106 9.95 25.76 -3.74
N ILE A 107 8.66 25.91 -3.47
CA ILE A 107 7.97 25.21 -2.37
C ILE A 107 7.93 23.70 -2.63
N ALA A 108 7.56 23.26 -3.84
CA ALA A 108 7.57 21.84 -4.18
C ALA A 108 8.96 21.21 -4.06
N LEU A 109 10.01 21.93 -4.47
CA LEU A 109 11.40 21.47 -4.34
C LEU A 109 11.82 21.39 -2.87
N VAL A 110 11.49 22.39 -2.04
CA VAL A 110 11.81 22.37 -0.61
C VAL A 110 11.10 21.22 0.11
N THR A 111 9.82 20.98 -0.17
CA THR A 111 9.08 19.84 0.40
C THR A 111 9.72 18.52 -0.03
N LYS A 112 10.08 18.39 -1.31
CA LYS A 112 10.75 17.18 -1.81
C LYS A 112 12.11 16.95 -1.15
N ILE A 113 12.90 17.99 -0.97
CA ILE A 113 14.18 17.92 -0.24
C ILE A 113 13.93 17.41 1.18
N LYS A 114 12.96 18.00 1.89
CA LYS A 114 12.61 17.58 3.26
C LYS A 114 12.20 16.10 3.32
N ASP A 115 11.30 15.67 2.44
CA ASP A 115 10.85 14.27 2.37
C ASP A 115 12.00 13.31 2.03
N GLN A 116 12.89 13.71 1.14
CA GLN A 116 14.08 12.93 0.81
C GLN A 116 15.04 12.85 1.99
N SER A 117 15.28 13.94 2.72
CA SER A 117 16.11 13.94 3.93
C SER A 117 15.54 13.00 5.01
N VAL A 118 14.22 13.00 5.22
CA VAL A 118 13.58 12.07 6.17
C VAL A 118 13.77 10.61 5.74
N LYS A 119 13.66 10.32 4.43
CA LYS A 119 13.89 8.96 3.90
C LYS A 119 15.34 8.52 4.06
N ILE A 120 16.30 9.41 3.81
CA ILE A 120 17.73 9.14 4.02
C ILE A 120 17.98 8.80 5.49
N ALA A 121 17.52 9.63 6.43
CA ALA A 121 17.69 9.37 7.86
C ALA A 121 17.07 8.02 8.29
N ALA A 122 15.90 7.67 7.76
CA ALA A 122 15.27 6.38 8.03
C ALA A 122 16.05 5.18 7.45
N LEU A 123 16.64 5.33 6.25
CA LEU A 123 17.49 4.31 5.64
C LEU A 123 18.80 4.14 6.40
N GLU A 124 19.42 5.24 6.82
CA GLU A 124 20.63 5.23 7.64
C GLU A 124 20.39 4.51 8.95
N ALA A 125 19.29 4.83 9.66
CA ALA A 125 18.92 4.15 10.90
C ALA A 125 18.72 2.64 10.68
N ARG A 126 18.03 2.23 9.60
CA ARG A 126 17.85 0.80 9.26
C ARG A 126 19.18 0.13 8.95
N ASN A 127 20.06 0.78 8.21
CA ASN A 127 21.38 0.25 7.88
C ASN A 127 22.23 0.06 9.14
N MET A 128 22.18 0.99 10.09
CA MET A 128 22.84 0.84 11.39
C MET A 128 22.30 -0.38 12.16
N THR A 129 20.98 -0.58 12.20
CA THR A 129 20.37 -1.75 12.86
C THR A 129 20.80 -3.06 12.18
N LEU A 130 20.74 -3.12 10.85
CA LEU A 130 21.15 -4.32 10.10
C LEU A 130 22.64 -4.61 10.30
N THR A 131 23.47 -3.58 10.32
CA THR A 131 24.90 -3.69 10.60
C THR A 131 25.16 -4.29 11.99
N HIS A 132 24.42 -3.84 13.00
CA HIS A 132 24.51 -4.41 14.34
C HIS A 132 24.14 -5.90 14.34
N PHE A 133 23.04 -6.30 13.69
CA PHE A 133 22.65 -7.70 13.61
C PHE A 133 23.66 -8.58 12.87
N ILE A 134 24.30 -8.07 11.81
CA ILE A 134 25.35 -8.80 11.10
C ILE A 134 26.52 -9.11 12.05
N ARG A 135 26.96 -8.12 12.83
CA ARG A 135 28.03 -8.29 13.82
C ARG A 135 27.66 -9.28 14.92
N GLU A 136 26.44 -9.20 15.45
CA GLU A 136 25.94 -10.14 16.45
C GLU A 136 25.92 -11.58 15.90
N LEU A 137 25.44 -11.77 14.66
CA LEU A 137 25.42 -13.09 14.02
C LEU A 137 26.83 -13.66 13.78
N GLN A 138 27.79 -12.81 13.41
CA GLN A 138 29.20 -13.22 13.29
C GLN A 138 29.76 -13.65 14.66
N SER A 139 29.53 -12.85 15.70
CA SER A 139 29.94 -13.19 17.07
C SER A 139 29.34 -14.52 17.55
N ILE A 140 28.04 -14.75 17.31
CA ILE A 140 27.38 -16.02 17.63
C ILE A 140 28.03 -17.19 16.87
N ALA A 141 28.33 -17.00 15.57
CA ALA A 141 28.97 -18.02 14.76
C ALA A 141 30.40 -18.34 15.24
N GLU A 142 31.17 -17.32 15.64
CA GLU A 142 32.50 -17.48 16.23
C GLU A 142 32.43 -18.22 17.58
N ASN A 143 31.51 -17.85 18.46
CA ASN A 143 31.29 -18.54 19.72
C ASN A 143 30.87 -20.01 19.53
N ALA A 144 30.08 -20.31 18.49
CA ALA A 144 29.72 -21.68 18.14
C ALA A 144 30.93 -22.49 17.64
N ILE A 145 31.91 -21.86 16.99
CA ILE A 145 33.19 -22.49 16.61
C ILE A 145 34.01 -22.82 17.86
N LEU A 146 34.12 -21.88 18.80
CA LEU A 146 34.94 -22.02 20.02
C LEU A 146 34.37 -23.05 21.01
N SER A 147 33.05 -23.13 21.13
CA SER A 147 32.35 -24.02 22.07
C SER A 147 32.05 -25.42 21.51
N SER A 148 32.39 -25.70 20.25
CA SER A 148 32.01 -26.97 19.62
C SER A 148 32.92 -28.13 20.01
N GLY A 149 32.35 -29.18 20.60
CA GLY A 149 33.03 -30.45 20.85
C GLY A 149 33.23 -31.34 19.61
N SER A 150 32.73 -30.95 18.43
CA SER A 150 32.79 -31.76 17.20
C SER A 150 33.61 -31.07 16.12
N LYS A 151 34.72 -31.72 15.70
CA LYS A 151 35.61 -31.22 14.63
C LYS A 151 34.86 -31.00 13.31
N VAL A 152 33.87 -31.83 12.99
CA VAL A 152 33.06 -31.70 11.76
C VAL A 152 32.22 -30.42 11.80
N SER A 153 31.63 -30.12 12.95
CA SER A 153 30.85 -28.89 13.16
C SER A 153 31.75 -27.66 13.05
N VAL A 154 32.92 -27.66 13.69
CA VAL A 154 33.91 -26.57 13.60
C VAL A 154 34.26 -26.23 12.14
N VAL A 155 34.59 -27.24 11.34
CA VAL A 155 34.95 -27.04 9.91
C VAL A 155 33.78 -26.44 9.12
N ARG A 156 32.56 -26.92 9.36
CA ARG A 156 31.36 -26.38 8.68
C ARG A 156 31.11 -24.92 9.04
N HIS A 157 31.21 -24.56 10.33
CA HIS A 157 30.96 -23.19 10.78
C HIS A 157 32.03 -22.22 10.26
N LYS A 158 33.32 -22.62 10.29
CA LYS A 158 34.41 -21.83 9.69
C LYS A 158 34.20 -21.58 8.20
N ARG A 159 33.78 -22.60 7.44
CA ARG A 159 33.48 -22.45 6.00
C ARG A 159 32.34 -21.47 5.76
N ASN A 160 31.26 -21.56 6.55
CA ASN A 160 30.12 -20.65 6.41
C ASN A 160 30.50 -19.20 6.74
N LEU A 161 31.29 -18.98 7.81
CA LEU A 161 31.76 -17.65 8.18
C LEU A 161 32.68 -17.05 7.11
N ALA A 162 33.58 -17.85 6.52
CA ALA A 162 34.42 -17.41 5.41
C ALA A 162 33.60 -16.98 4.18
N VAL A 163 32.50 -17.67 3.87
CA VAL A 163 31.57 -17.25 2.80
C VAL A 163 30.90 -15.93 3.12
N VAL A 164 30.49 -15.71 4.38
CA VAL A 164 29.90 -14.42 4.82
C VAL A 164 30.93 -13.30 4.69
N HIS A 165 32.17 -13.51 5.12
CA HIS A 165 33.25 -12.51 5.01
C HIS A 165 33.56 -12.17 3.55
N ALA A 166 33.69 -13.19 2.69
CA ALA A 166 33.91 -12.96 1.26
C ALA A 166 32.78 -12.14 0.61
N LYS A 167 31.52 -12.38 1.01
CA LYS A 167 30.37 -11.60 0.54
C LYS A 167 30.37 -10.16 1.05
N LEU A 168 30.67 -9.95 2.33
CA LEU A 168 30.80 -8.60 2.90
C LEU A 168 31.91 -7.82 2.18
N SER A 169 33.06 -8.44 1.96
CA SER A 169 34.17 -7.83 1.21
C SER A 169 33.82 -7.53 -0.25
N ALA A 170 33.11 -8.42 -0.94
CA ALA A 170 32.65 -8.18 -2.31
C ALA A 170 31.66 -7.00 -2.41
N CYS A 171 30.91 -6.74 -1.33
CA CYS A 171 30.02 -5.58 -1.22
C CYS A 171 30.73 -4.30 -0.74
N GLY A 172 32.04 -4.33 -0.49
CA GLY A 172 32.81 -3.20 0.03
C GLY A 172 32.70 -2.98 1.55
N GLU A 173 32.03 -3.88 2.27
CA GLU A 173 31.74 -3.79 3.70
C GLU A 173 32.85 -4.42 4.56
N ASN A 174 34.11 -4.12 4.25
CA ASN A 174 35.28 -4.70 4.93
C ASN A 174 35.33 -4.33 6.43
N SER A 175 34.74 -3.21 6.82
CA SER A 175 34.64 -2.76 8.22
C SER A 175 33.67 -3.59 9.08
N LEU A 176 32.91 -4.51 8.45
CA LEU A 176 31.97 -5.41 9.11
C LEU A 176 32.54 -6.83 9.27
N VAL A 177 33.75 -7.10 8.78
CA VAL A 177 34.40 -8.39 9.01
C VAL A 177 35.00 -8.38 10.41
N VAL A 178 34.43 -9.18 11.31
CA VAL A 178 35.05 -9.46 12.60
C VAL A 178 36.18 -10.47 12.35
N ILE A 179 37.42 -10.07 12.61
CA ILE A 179 38.57 -10.97 12.60
C ILE A 179 38.91 -11.23 14.06
N THR A 180 38.39 -12.31 14.62
CA THR A 180 39.02 -12.87 15.82
C THR A 180 40.38 -13.42 15.40
N GLU A 181 41.45 -12.76 15.83
CA GLU A 181 42.78 -13.35 15.82
C GLU A 181 42.70 -14.65 16.60
N LEU A 182 42.57 -15.77 15.88
CA LEU A 182 42.78 -17.09 16.43
C LEU A 182 44.25 -17.12 16.83
N SER A 183 44.52 -16.78 18.09
CA SER A 183 45.78 -17.10 18.77
C SER A 183 46.03 -18.59 18.54
N ASN A 184 46.92 -18.88 17.60
CA ASN A 184 47.53 -20.19 17.49
C ASN A 184 48.32 -20.37 18.78
N GLY A 185 47.98 -21.40 19.55
CA GLY A 185 48.62 -21.69 20.82
C GLY A 185 50.14 -21.86 20.68
N GLU A 186 50.82 -21.43 21.73
CA GLU A 186 51.94 -22.15 22.31
C GLU A 186 51.48 -22.85 23.59
#